data_AF-A0A7H8URW9-F1
#
_entry.id   AF-A0A7H8URW9-F1
#
_cell.length_a   1.000
_cell.length_b   1.000
_cell.length_c   1.000
_cell.angle_alpha   90.00
_cell.angle_beta   90.00
_cell.angle_gamma   90.00
#
_symmetry.space_group_name_H-M   'P 1'
#
loop_
_entity.id
_entity.type
_entity.pdbx_description
1 polymer ?
#
loop_
_entity_poly.entity_id
_entity_poly.type
_entity_poly.pdbx_seq_one_letter_code
_entity_poly.pdbx_strand_id
1 'polypeptide(L)'
;MREIEYSNAFKRDYKKCAVDTLSSSLIEALYFLINDKPLPEKYCDHALTGEWKGFRDCHIQPDLVLIYRKIDDKLELLRIGSHSNLFG
;
A
#
# COMPACT_ATOMS: atom_id res chain seq x y z
N MET A 1 -14.14 -7.77 7.27
CA MET A 1 -13.04 -6.79 7.27
C MET A 1 -11.75 -7.57 7.38
N ARG A 2 -10.79 -7.32 6.50
CA ARG A 2 -9.52 -8.07 6.46
C ARG A 2 -8.65 -7.71 7.66
N GLU A 3 -7.89 -8.69 8.16
CA GLU A 3 -6.83 -8.45 9.14
C GLU A 3 -5.63 -7.81 8.43
N ILE A 4 -5.05 -6.76 9.02
CA ILE A 4 -3.87 -6.11 8.45
C ILE A 4 -2.61 -6.78 8.99
N GLU A 5 -1.76 -7.22 8.07
CA GLU A 5 -0.41 -7.68 8.40
C GLU A 5 0.63 -6.74 7.81
N TYR A 6 1.68 -6.47 8.58
CA TYR A 6 2.75 -5.55 8.20
C TYR A 6 4.06 -6.30 8.06
N SER A 7 4.68 -6.22 6.88
CA SER A 7 6.05 -6.73 6.71
C SER A 7 7.03 -5.91 7.56
N ASN A 8 8.19 -6.49 7.88
CA ASN A 8 9.26 -5.75 8.53
C ASN A 8 9.83 -4.64 7.65
N ALA A 9 9.77 -4.78 6.32
CA ALA A 9 10.19 -3.74 5.39
C ALA A 9 9.21 -2.56 5.43
N PHE A 10 7.90 -2.81 5.37
CA PHE A 10 6.86 -1.80 5.53
C PHE A 10 7.05 -1.00 6.81
N LYS A 11 7.25 -1.66 7.96
CA LYS A 11 7.46 -0.98 9.24
C LYS A 11 8.68 -0.05 9.23
N ARG A 12 9.75 -0.40 8.51
CA ARG A 12 10.93 0.46 8.36
C ARG A 12 10.67 1.60 7.40
N ASP A 13 10.04 1.33 6.27
CA ASP A 13 9.79 2.35 5.26
C ASP A 13 8.79 3.39 5.78
N TYR A 14 7.73 2.93 6.46
CA TYR A 14 6.74 3.78 7.12
C TYR A 14 7.37 4.77 8.11
N LYS A 15 8.39 4.36 8.85
CA LYS A 15 9.14 5.24 9.77
C LYS A 15 9.98 6.30 9.04
N LYS A 16 10.38 6.04 7.79
CA LYS A 16 11.16 6.98 6.96
C LYS A 16 10.26 7.98 6.24
N CYS A 17 9.01 7.61 5.95
CA CYS A 17 8.04 8.51 5.37
C CYS A 17 7.53 9.50 6.45
N ALA A 18 7.39 10.78 6.11
CA ALA A 18 7.01 11.82 7.06
C ALA A 18 5.56 11.65 7.55
N VAL A 19 5.42 11.05 8.74
CA VAL A 19 4.18 10.56 9.39
C VAL A 19 3.02 11.56 9.37
N ASP A 20 3.28 12.87 9.49
CA ASP A 20 2.23 13.89 9.62
C ASP A 20 1.45 14.14 8.32
N THR A 21 2.04 13.88 7.16
CA THR A 21 1.41 14.12 5.84
C THR A 21 0.63 12.91 5.32
N LEU A 22 0.79 11.75 5.95
CA LEU A 22 0.39 10.45 5.42
C LEU A 22 -0.98 9.99 5.90
N SER A 23 -1.43 10.53 7.04
CA SER A 23 -2.47 9.88 7.84
C SER A 23 -3.82 9.82 7.12
N SER A 24 -4.33 10.89 6.52
CA SER A 24 -5.67 10.90 5.93
C SER A 24 -5.79 9.99 4.69
N SER A 25 -4.93 10.19 3.69
CA SER A 25 -4.97 9.39 2.45
C SER A 25 -4.68 7.91 2.68
N LEU A 26 -3.76 7.59 3.59
CA LEU A 26 -3.45 6.21 3.94
C LEU A 26 -4.61 5.56 4.70
N ILE A 27 -5.21 6.25 5.69
CA ILE A 27 -6.37 5.73 6.42
C ILE A 27 -7.54 5.49 5.46
N GLU A 28 -7.81 6.41 4.54
CA GLU A 28 -8.86 6.26 3.53
C GLU A 28 -8.58 5.04 2.65
N ALA A 29 -7.37 4.91 2.09
CA ALA A 29 -7.00 3.75 1.27
C ALA A 29 -7.15 2.44 2.04
N LEU A 30 -6.64 2.38 3.28
CA LEU A 30 -6.76 1.20 4.13
C LEU A 30 -8.22 0.85 4.41
N TYR A 31 -9.09 1.84 4.66
CA TYR A 31 -10.53 1.61 4.85
C TYR A 31 -11.16 0.91 3.64
N PHE A 32 -10.86 1.34 2.41
CA PHE A 32 -11.36 0.66 1.21
C PHE A 32 -10.80 -0.77 1.11
N LEU A 33 -9.49 -0.91 1.32
CA LEU A 33 -8.79 -2.19 1.18
C LEU A 33 -9.26 -3.27 2.16
N ILE A 34 -9.40 -2.93 3.45
CA ILE A 34 -9.83 -3.89 4.49
C ILE A 34 -11.31 -4.26 4.37
N ASN A 35 -12.13 -3.42 3.73
CA ASN A 35 -13.55 -3.69 3.53
C ASN A 35 -13.85 -4.31 2.17
N ASP A 36 -12.83 -4.68 1.39
CA ASP A 36 -12.98 -5.17 0.02
C ASP A 36 -13.83 -4.27 -0.88
N LYS A 37 -13.74 -2.96 -0.63
CA LYS A 37 -14.35 -1.94 -1.47
C LYS A 37 -13.37 -1.54 -2.58
N PRO A 38 -13.87 -1.16 -3.77
CA PRO A 38 -13.01 -0.64 -4.84
C PRO A 38 -12.33 0.65 -4.37
N LEU A 39 -11.01 0.75 -4.61
CA LEU A 39 -10.25 1.97 -4.37
C LEU A 39 -10.70 3.06 -5.36
N PRO A 40 -10.88 4.32 -4.91
CA PRO A 40 -11.09 5.45 -5.81
C PRO A 40 -9.96 5.57 -6.86
N GLU A 41 -10.30 6.03 -8.07
CA GLU A 41 -9.34 6.13 -9.20
C GLU A 41 -8.09 6.97 -8.89
N LYS A 42 -8.20 7.95 -7.99
CA LYS A 42 -7.06 8.78 -7.53
C LYS A 42 -5.90 7.97 -6.94
N TYR A 43 -6.16 6.75 -6.46
CA TYR A 43 -5.14 5.87 -5.91
C TYR A 43 -4.42 5.03 -6.98
N CYS A 44 -4.81 5.13 -8.26
CA CYS A 44 -4.13 4.47 -9.38
C CYS A 44 -3.84 2.97 -9.12
N ASP A 45 -4.75 2.25 -8.46
CA ASP A 45 -4.54 0.86 -8.07
C ASP A 45 -4.39 -0.07 -9.28
N HIS A 46 -3.29 -0.81 -9.34
CA HIS A 46 -3.02 -1.76 -10.41
C HIS A 46 -2.25 -2.99 -9.92
N ALA A 47 -2.41 -4.09 -10.65
CA ALA A 47 -1.67 -5.31 -10.37
C ALA A 47 -0.23 -5.17 -10.86
N LEU A 48 0.73 -5.59 -10.03
CA LEU A 48 2.13 -5.68 -10.42
C LEU A 48 2.40 -6.94 -11.25
N THR A 49 3.47 -6.89 -12.04
CA THR A 49 3.88 -7.96 -12.96
C THR A 49 5.28 -8.51 -12.64
N GLY A 50 5.68 -9.59 -13.30
CA GLY A 50 7.01 -10.20 -13.11
C GLY A 50 7.17 -10.85 -11.73
N GLU A 51 8.30 -10.59 -11.06
CA GLU A 51 8.58 -11.07 -9.69
C GLU A 51 7.55 -10.59 -8.66
N TRP A 52 6.84 -9.50 -8.97
CA TRP A 52 5.78 -8.95 -8.14
C TRP A 52 4.37 -9.44 -8.54
N LYS A 53 4.27 -10.54 -9.28
CA LYS A 53 2.98 -11.14 -9.62
C LYS A 53 2.21 -11.53 -8.36
N GLY A 54 0.95 -11.09 -8.27
CA GLY A 54 0.09 -11.30 -7.10
C GLY A 54 0.15 -10.17 -6.07
N PHE A 55 1.04 -9.20 -6.28
CA PHE A 55 1.03 -7.94 -5.54
C PHE A 55 0.30 -6.85 -6.33
N ARG A 56 -0.05 -5.79 -5.61
CA ARG A 56 -0.70 -4.59 -6.14
C ARG A 56 0.05 -3.36 -5.66
N ASP A 57 -0.04 -2.33 -6.46
CA ASP A 57 0.51 -1.01 -6.24
C ASP A 57 -0.64 -0.01 -6.23
N CYS A 58 -0.68 0.85 -5.22
CA CYS A 58 -1.53 2.03 -5.25
C CYS A 58 -0.81 3.28 -4.73
N HIS A 59 -1.13 4.43 -5.33
CA HIS A 59 -0.57 5.74 -5.03
C HIS A 59 -1.34 6.40 -3.90
N ILE A 60 -0.78 6.42 -2.70
CA ILE A 60 -1.31 7.14 -1.54
C ILE A 60 -1.14 8.65 -1.71
N GLN A 61 -0.06 9.06 -2.38
CA GLN A 61 0.23 10.43 -2.86
C GLN A 61 0.95 10.33 -4.21
N PRO A 62 1.12 11.44 -4.97
CA PRO A 62 1.73 11.39 -6.31
C PRO A 62 3.06 10.61 -6.39
N ASP A 63 3.94 10.77 -5.40
CA ASP A 63 5.20 10.02 -5.28
C ASP A 63 5.25 9.20 -3.98
N LEU A 64 4.11 8.64 -3.56
CA LEU A 64 4.08 7.71 -2.45
C LEU A 64 3.21 6.51 -2.79
N VAL A 65 3.88 5.37 -2.95
CA VAL A 65 3.30 4.11 -3.36
C VAL A 65 3.19 3.18 -2.16
N LEU A 66 2.07 2.47 -2.07
CA LEU A 66 1.85 1.32 -1.21
C LEU A 66 1.85 0.04 -2.04
N ILE A 67 2.76 -0.87 -1.72
CA ILE A 67 2.75 -2.24 -2.27
C ILE A 67 2.07 -3.15 -1.27
N TYR A 68 1.02 -3.85 -1.71
CA TYR A 68 0.23 -4.74 -0.87
C TYR A 68 -0.20 -6.00 -1.63
N ARG A 69 -0.72 -6.98 -0.88
CA ARG A 69 -1.47 -8.10 -1.47
C ARG A 69 -2.64 -8.49 -0.57
N LYS A 70 -3.64 -9.13 -1.19
CA LYS A 70 -4.79 -9.70 -0.50
C LYS A 70 -4.67 -11.22 -0.58
N ILE A 71 -4.58 -11.89 0.56
CA ILE A 71 -4.53 -13.36 0.69
C ILE A 71 -5.58 -13.76 1.72
N ASP A 72 -6.50 -14.66 1.35
CA ASP A 72 -7.59 -15.12 2.20
C ASP A 72 -8.33 -13.94 2.87
N ASP A 73 -8.33 -13.87 4.20
CA ASP A 73 -8.93 -12.81 5.01
C ASP A 73 -7.92 -11.73 5.43
N LYS A 74 -6.71 -11.73 4.84
CA LYS A 74 -5.62 -10.82 5.20
C LYS A 74 -5.35 -9.78 4.12
N LEU A 75 -4.95 -8.59 4.57
CA LEU A 75 -4.36 -7.53 3.79
C LEU A 75 -2.91 -7.37 4.25
N GLU A 76 -1.98 -7.86 3.45
CA GLU A 76 -0.56 -7.73 3.73
C GLU A 76 0.00 -6.44 3.12
N LEU A 77 0.57 -5.58 3.95
CA LEU A 77 1.26 -4.35 3.55
C LEU A 77 2.76 -4.63 3.51
N LEU A 78 3.33 -4.60 2.30
CA LEU A 78 4.70 -5.05 2.06
C LEU A 78 5.72 -3.94 2.09
N ARG A 79 5.46 -2.84 1.39
CA ARG A 79 6.37 -1.69 1.26
C ARG A 79 5.54 -0.42 1.15
N ILE A 80 6.09 0.70 1.61
CA ILE A 80 5.52 2.03 1.37
C ILE A 80 6.65 3.01 1.12
N GLY A 81 6.56 3.89 0.13
CA GLY A 81 7.64 4.83 -0.16
C GLY A 81 7.52 5.47 -1.53
N SER A 82 8.47 6.35 -1.87
CA SER A 82 8.56 6.90 -3.21
C SER A 82 8.96 5.85 -4.23
N HIS A 83 8.69 6.12 -5.52
CA HIS A 83 9.04 5.19 -6.60
C HIS A 83 10.53 4.84 -6.57
N SER A 84 11.39 5.84 -6.37
CA SER A 84 12.85 5.65 -6.28
C SER A 84 13.26 4.77 -5.10
N ASN A 85 12.54 4.80 -3.97
CA ASN A 85 12.85 3.96 -2.81
C ASN A 85 12.38 2.51 -2.98
N LEU A 86 11.38 2.29 -3.83
CA LEU A 86 10.75 0.98 -4.02
C LEU A 86 11.28 0.22 -5.24
N PHE A 87 11.62 0.93 -6.31
CA PHE A 87 11.97 0.37 -7.62
C PHE A 87 13.34 0.84 -8.14
N GLY A 88 14.03 1.74 -7.42
CA GLY A 88 15.38 2.21 -7.74
C GLY A 88 16.50 1.34 -7.21
#